data_AF-A0A813DS14-F1
#
_entry.id   AF-A0A813DS14-F1
#
_cell.length_a   1.000
_cell.length_b   1.000
_cell.length_c   1.000
_cell.angle_alpha   90.00
_cell.angle_beta   90.00
_cell.angle_gamma   90.00
#
_symmetry.space_group_name_H-M   'P 1'
#
loop_
_entity.id
_entity.type
_entity.pdbx_description
1 polymer ?
#
loop_
_entity_poly.entity_id
_entity_poly.type
_entity_poly.pdbx_seq_one_letter_code
_entity_poly.pdbx_strand_id
1 'polypeptide(L)'
;MRDTSRMEWFYMVLGVACAASTVVARAEGKLALGGGLMFGACLCLGSVALAASDLLFKQHMKVTLKLSSVEAMGYMALPAFLLMLLPGFLWVHPVPSGWATHLGAAGAWSDAAVLSQAVQLRPEVLVFVALSGVLAFGYNIFTTYFTGKLSATTVSLVGNFPTTILISLLFLEKTPPHGMWGALLWASILGNVVSFAAYSSSRQKKRLKLVASDDLVAFARTGVIPDADVAADFDFS
;
A
#
# COMPACT_ATOMS: atom_id res chain seq x y z
N MET A 1 -21.55 7.41 -11.25
CA MET A 1 -20.60 7.88 -10.22
C MET A 1 -21.42 8.29 -9.01
N ARG A 2 -21.25 7.64 -7.85
CA ARG A 2 -22.01 7.96 -6.63
C ARG A 2 -21.46 9.25 -6.03
N ASP A 3 -22.31 10.19 -5.66
CA ASP A 3 -21.91 11.43 -5.00
C ASP A 3 -21.23 11.13 -3.66
N THR A 4 -19.91 11.32 -3.63
CA THR A 4 -19.12 11.29 -2.41
C THR A 4 -19.63 12.39 -1.51
N SER A 5 -20.25 12.07 -0.37
CA SER A 5 -20.82 13.14 0.48
C SER A 5 -19.70 13.99 1.11
N ARG A 6 -20.00 15.25 1.40
CA ARG A 6 -19.04 16.24 1.92
C ARG A 6 -18.22 15.74 3.13
N MET A 7 -18.84 14.90 3.98
CA MET A 7 -18.17 14.31 5.15
C MET A 7 -17.09 13.30 4.77
N GLU A 8 -17.28 12.53 3.69
CA GLU A 8 -16.26 11.60 3.21
C GLU A 8 -15.02 12.33 2.69
N TRP A 9 -15.25 13.40 1.93
CA TRP A 9 -14.17 14.30 1.49
C TRP A 9 -13.41 14.91 2.66
N PHE A 10 -14.13 15.37 3.69
CA PHE A 10 -13.52 15.91 4.89
C PHE A 10 -12.59 14.91 5.58
N TYR A 11 -13.05 13.67 5.81
CA TYR A 11 -12.20 12.65 6.43
C TYR A 11 -11.00 12.25 5.57
N MET A 12 -11.16 12.18 4.25
CA MET A 12 -10.04 11.92 3.34
C MET A 12 -8.98 13.03 3.39
N VAL A 13 -9.40 14.29 3.31
CA VAL A 13 -8.48 15.45 3.36
C VAL A 13 -7.78 15.52 4.70
N LEU A 14 -8.50 15.28 5.80
CA LEU A 14 -7.92 15.24 7.14
C LEU A 14 -6.86 14.13 7.27
N GLY A 15 -7.15 12.92 6.78
CA GLY A 15 -6.19 11.81 6.76
C GLY A 15 -4.93 12.14 5.97
N VAL A 16 -5.08 12.74 4.78
CA VAL A 16 -3.94 13.17 3.96
C VAL A 16 -3.13 14.28 4.65
N ALA A 17 -3.79 15.25 5.31
CA ALA A 17 -3.11 16.28 6.07
C ALA A 17 -2.29 15.70 7.23
N CYS A 18 -2.84 14.71 7.97
CA CYS A 18 -2.13 13.98 9.01
C CYS A 18 -0.96 13.14 8.45
N ALA A 19 -1.12 12.53 7.27
CA ALA A 19 -0.02 11.83 6.61
C ALA A 19 1.12 12.80 6.23
N ALA A 20 0.77 13.98 5.68
CA ALA A 20 1.73 15.02 5.34
C ALA A 20 2.46 15.55 6.59
N SER A 21 1.75 15.79 7.69
CA SER A 21 2.36 16.24 8.94
C SER A 21 3.29 15.19 9.55
N THR A 22 3.01 13.89 9.35
CA THR A 22 3.92 12.79 9.76
C THR A 22 5.25 12.90 9.01
N VAL A 23 5.24 13.19 7.71
CA VAL A 23 6.45 13.37 6.89
C VAL A 23 7.23 14.60 7.35
N VAL A 24 6.55 15.72 7.59
CA VAL A 24 7.17 16.96 8.09
C VAL A 24 7.79 16.76 9.48
N ALA A 25 7.07 16.08 10.37
CA ALA A 25 7.53 15.78 11.72
C ALA A 25 8.79 14.90 11.70
N ARG A 26 8.82 13.90 10.81
CA ARG A 26 10.00 13.04 10.62
C ARG A 26 11.19 13.80 10.04
N ALA A 27 10.95 14.75 9.15
CA ALA A 27 12.00 15.62 8.64
C ALA A 27 12.49 16.67 9.66
N GLU A 28 11.91 16.75 10.86
CA GLU A 28 12.16 17.81 11.85
C GLU A 28 12.02 19.22 11.25
N GLY A 29 11.13 19.37 10.26
CA GLY A 29 10.98 20.61 9.47
C GLY A 29 12.13 20.90 8.50
N LYS A 30 13.19 20.10 8.46
CA LYS A 30 14.31 20.20 7.51
C LYS A 30 13.94 19.50 6.20
N LEU A 31 12.98 20.07 5.48
CA LEU A 31 12.67 19.65 4.12
C LEU A 31 13.82 20.07 3.20
N ALA A 32 14.68 19.11 2.83
CA ALA A 32 15.72 19.35 1.83
C ALA A 32 15.07 19.58 0.47
N LEU A 33 14.94 20.85 0.07
CA LEU A 33 14.56 21.27 -1.28
C LEU A 33 15.73 21.00 -2.25
N GLY A 34 15.97 19.72 -2.54
CA GLY A 34 16.93 19.29 -3.56
C GLY A 34 16.31 19.30 -4.96
N GLY A 35 17.16 19.46 -5.99
CA GLY A 35 16.71 19.47 -7.40
C GLY A 35 15.99 18.20 -7.86
N GLY A 36 16.13 17.08 -7.15
CA GLY A 36 15.43 15.82 -7.43
C GLY A 36 14.03 15.70 -6.83
N LEU A 37 13.56 16.68 -6.03
CA LEU A 37 12.29 16.59 -5.30
C LEU A 37 11.09 16.45 -6.25
N MET A 38 11.04 17.25 -7.31
CA MET A 38 9.96 17.21 -8.30
C MET A 38 9.91 15.87 -9.03
N PHE A 39 11.07 15.36 -9.44
CA PHE A 39 11.16 14.05 -10.09
C PHE A 39 10.66 12.93 -9.18
N GLY A 40 11.10 12.93 -7.92
CA GLY A 40 10.64 11.97 -6.91
C GLY A 40 9.14 12.07 -6.63
N ALA A 41 8.59 13.29 -6.55
CA ALA A 41 7.16 13.51 -6.36
C ALA A 41 6.34 12.99 -7.55
N CYS A 42 6.77 13.26 -8.79
CA CYS A 42 6.13 12.73 -9.99
C CYS A 42 6.18 11.20 -10.05
N LEU A 43 7.33 10.59 -9.73
CA LEU A 43 7.46 9.14 -9.66
C LEU A 43 6.53 8.53 -8.59
N CYS A 44 6.42 9.17 -7.42
CA CYS A 44 5.52 8.72 -6.36
C CYS A 44 4.06 8.76 -6.80
N LEU A 45 3.61 9.88 -7.39
CA LEU A 45 2.26 10.01 -7.93
C LEU A 45 1.98 8.99 -9.04
N GLY A 46 2.95 8.78 -9.94
CA GLY A 46 2.87 7.77 -10.99
C GLY A 46 2.75 6.36 -10.41
N SER A 47 3.56 6.02 -9.41
CA SER A 47 3.50 4.73 -8.72
C SER A 47 2.15 4.49 -8.06
N VAL A 48 1.56 5.51 -7.41
CA VAL A 48 0.23 5.40 -6.78
C VAL A 48 -0.85 5.16 -7.84
N ALA A 49 -0.78 5.87 -8.98
CA ALA A 49 -1.73 5.67 -10.08
C ALA A 49 -1.62 4.27 -10.71
N LEU A 50 -0.40 3.77 -10.90
CA LEU A 50 -0.15 2.41 -11.40
C LEU A 50 -0.63 1.35 -10.40
N ALA A 51 -0.39 1.53 -9.11
CA ALA A 51 -0.88 0.62 -8.07
C ALA A 51 -2.43 0.58 -8.02
N ALA A 52 -3.09 1.73 -8.17
CA ALA A 52 -4.55 1.78 -8.26
C ALA A 52 -5.07 1.05 -9.52
N SER A 53 -4.39 1.22 -10.65
CA SER A 53 -4.72 0.56 -11.91
C SER A 53 -4.55 -0.96 -11.83
N ASP A 54 -3.48 -1.44 -11.19
CA ASP A 54 -3.24 -2.86 -10.94
C ASP A 54 -4.37 -3.50 -10.12
N LEU A 55 -4.85 -2.84 -9.06
CA LEU A 55 -5.98 -3.33 -8.27
C LEU A 55 -7.27 -3.45 -9.09
N LEU A 56 -7.56 -2.45 -9.94
CA LEU A 56 -8.71 -2.49 -10.84
C LEU A 56 -8.60 -3.61 -11.86
N PHE A 57 -7.40 -3.82 -12.42
CA PHE A 57 -7.14 -4.88 -13.37
C PHE A 57 -7.30 -6.26 -12.74
N LYS A 58 -6.75 -6.47 -11.53
CA LYS A 58 -6.93 -7.71 -10.75
C LYS A 58 -8.41 -7.99 -10.45
N GLN A 59 -9.17 -6.96 -10.07
CA GLN A 59 -10.60 -7.09 -9.85
C GLN A 59 -11.34 -7.52 -11.13
N HIS A 60 -10.98 -6.93 -12.28
CA HIS A 60 -11.59 -7.27 -13.56
C HIS A 60 -11.23 -8.70 -14.01
N MET A 61 -9.95 -9.09 -13.95
CA MET A 61 -9.53 -10.45 -14.32
C MET A 61 -10.21 -11.53 -13.48
N LYS A 62 -10.42 -11.28 -12.18
CA LYS A 62 -11.09 -12.25 -11.31
C LYS A 62 -12.55 -12.49 -11.75
N VAL A 63 -13.25 -11.44 -12.17
CA VAL A 63 -14.64 -11.54 -12.65
C VAL A 63 -14.70 -12.25 -14.00
N THR A 64 -13.82 -11.90 -14.93
CA THR A 64 -13.85 -12.37 -16.31
C THR A 64 -13.27 -13.78 -16.47
N LEU A 65 -12.13 -14.06 -15.84
CA LEU A 65 -11.35 -15.29 -16.05
C LEU A 65 -11.52 -16.33 -14.93
N LYS A 66 -12.22 -15.98 -13.84
CA LYS A 66 -12.42 -16.85 -12.65
C LYS A 66 -11.14 -17.52 -12.12
N LEU A 67 -9.99 -16.88 -12.34
CA LEU A 67 -8.69 -17.41 -11.92
C LEU A 67 -8.58 -17.43 -10.39
N SER A 68 -7.91 -18.45 -9.88
CA SER A 68 -7.46 -18.45 -8.48
C SER A 68 -6.49 -17.29 -8.26
N SER A 69 -6.47 -16.73 -7.04
CA SER A 69 -5.56 -15.62 -6.69
C SER A 69 -4.08 -16.02 -6.86
N VAL A 70 -3.75 -17.30 -6.69
CA VAL A 70 -2.40 -17.84 -6.90
C VAL A 70 -2.02 -17.83 -8.38
N GLU A 71 -2.92 -18.29 -9.25
CA GLU A 71 -2.70 -18.36 -10.69
C GLU A 71 -2.56 -16.95 -11.27
N ALA A 72 -3.47 -16.04 -10.91
CA ALA A 72 -3.41 -14.66 -11.34
C ALA A 72 -2.08 -13.99 -10.94
N MET A 73 -1.59 -14.24 -9.72
CA MET A 73 -0.31 -13.69 -9.27
C MET A 73 0.87 -14.30 -10.02
N GLY A 74 0.86 -15.61 -10.29
CA GLY A 74 1.90 -16.27 -11.08
C GLY A 74 2.00 -15.69 -12.50
N TYR A 75 0.86 -15.49 -13.17
CA TYR A 75 0.81 -14.91 -14.51
C TYR A 75 1.26 -13.45 -14.55
N MET A 76 1.07 -12.68 -13.47
CA MET A 76 1.55 -11.30 -13.37
C MET A 76 3.04 -11.19 -12.97
N ALA A 77 3.53 -12.11 -12.14
CA ALA A 77 4.90 -12.07 -11.63
C ALA A 77 5.95 -12.32 -12.70
N LEU A 78 5.70 -13.24 -13.63
CA LEU A 78 6.63 -13.57 -14.72
C LEU A 78 6.97 -12.38 -15.64
N PRO A 79 5.99 -11.68 -16.25
CA PRO A 79 6.29 -10.51 -17.07
C PRO A 79 6.89 -9.37 -16.25
N ALA A 80 6.44 -9.17 -15.00
CA ALA A 80 7.01 -8.17 -14.11
C ALA A 80 8.50 -8.45 -13.80
N PHE A 81 8.86 -9.72 -13.57
CA PHE A 81 10.25 -10.14 -13.37
C PHE A 81 11.11 -9.85 -14.60
N LEU A 82 10.64 -10.21 -15.79
CA LEU A 82 11.37 -9.95 -17.04
C LEU A 82 11.56 -8.45 -17.29
N LEU A 83 10.53 -7.64 -17.02
CA LEU A 83 10.61 -6.19 -17.16
C LEU A 83 11.53 -5.55 -16.11
N MET A 84 11.57 -6.07 -14.88
CA MET A 84 12.48 -5.63 -13.81
C MET A 84 13.93 -6.07 -14.05
N LEU A 85 14.15 -7.11 -14.84
CA LEU A 85 15.48 -7.55 -15.21
C LEU A 85 16.23 -6.48 -16.01
N LEU A 86 15.53 -5.77 -16.91
CA LEU A 86 16.12 -4.69 -17.71
C LEU A 86 16.75 -3.58 -16.87
N PRO A 87 16.05 -2.87 -15.97
CA PRO A 87 16.68 -1.86 -15.13
C PRO A 87 17.70 -2.47 -14.17
N GLY A 88 17.51 -3.69 -13.65
CA GLY A 88 18.46 -4.30 -12.73
C GLY A 88 19.86 -4.56 -13.33
N PHE A 89 19.93 -4.82 -14.64
CA PHE A 89 21.20 -5.01 -15.35
C PHE A 89 21.71 -3.74 -16.05
N LEU A 90 20.82 -2.94 -16.63
CA LEU A 90 21.20 -1.83 -17.52
C LEU A 90 21.23 -0.47 -16.83
N TRP A 91 20.50 -0.28 -15.73
CA TRP A 91 20.42 1.00 -15.05
C TRP A 91 21.56 1.12 -14.03
N VAL A 92 22.49 2.03 -14.30
CA VAL A 92 23.60 2.34 -13.41
C VAL A 92 23.22 3.55 -12.57
N HIS A 93 23.28 3.42 -11.25
CA HIS A 93 22.93 4.50 -10.32
C HIS A 93 24.04 4.75 -9.28
N PRO A 94 24.15 5.98 -8.76
CA PRO A 94 25.15 6.30 -7.75
C PRO A 94 24.79 5.65 -6.42
N VAL A 95 25.70 4.81 -5.91
CA VAL A 95 25.51 4.15 -4.61
C VAL A 95 25.82 5.14 -3.47
N PRO A 96 25.01 5.19 -2.40
CA PRO A 96 25.27 6.05 -1.25
C PRO A 96 26.66 5.82 -0.63
N SER A 97 27.30 6.88 -0.16
CA SER A 97 28.67 6.85 0.38
C SER A 97 28.86 5.87 1.55
N GLY A 98 27.80 5.63 2.34
CA GLY A 98 27.83 4.65 3.43
C GLY A 98 27.93 3.19 2.97
N TRP A 99 27.54 2.90 1.72
CA TRP A 99 27.69 1.57 1.11
C TRP A 99 28.99 1.44 0.32
N ALA A 100 29.51 2.54 -0.21
CA ALA A 100 30.75 2.58 -0.97
C ALA A 100 31.96 2.06 -0.17
N THR A 101 31.98 2.24 1.16
CA THR A 101 33.02 1.70 2.05
C THR A 101 33.02 0.17 2.09
N HIS A 102 31.85 -0.46 1.97
CA HIS A 102 31.70 -1.92 1.99
C HIS A 102 31.89 -2.54 0.60
N LEU A 103 31.59 -1.80 -0.47
CA LEU A 103 31.74 -2.24 -1.85
C LEU A 103 33.15 -2.02 -2.42
N GLY A 104 34.03 -1.32 -1.69
CA GLY A 104 35.44 -1.13 -2.05
C GLY A 104 35.71 -0.07 -3.12
N ALA A 105 34.67 0.51 -3.75
CA ALA A 105 34.80 1.62 -4.68
C ALA A 105 33.61 2.58 -4.62
N ALA A 106 33.90 3.88 -4.55
CA ALA A 106 32.91 4.93 -4.79
C ALA A 106 32.67 5.04 -6.29
N GLY A 107 31.40 4.95 -6.71
CA GLY A 107 31.07 5.00 -8.14
C GLY A 107 29.62 4.67 -8.44
N ALA A 108 29.31 4.59 -9.72
CA ALA A 108 28.00 4.20 -10.22
C ALA A 108 27.99 2.69 -10.47
N TRP A 109 27.03 1.99 -9.88
CA TRP A 109 26.90 0.53 -9.96
C TRP A 109 25.54 0.15 -10.52
N SER A 110 25.45 -1.03 -11.15
CA SER A 110 24.16 -1.67 -11.46
C SER A 110 23.73 -2.58 -10.31
N ASP A 111 22.44 -2.85 -10.17
CA ASP A 111 21.92 -3.71 -9.10
C ASP A 111 22.49 -5.13 -9.18
N ALA A 112 22.70 -5.64 -10.39
CA ALA A 112 23.38 -6.92 -10.60
C ALA A 112 24.84 -6.92 -10.10
N ALA A 113 25.57 -5.83 -10.33
CA ALA A 113 26.93 -5.68 -9.83
C ALA A 113 26.96 -5.60 -8.29
N VAL A 114 26.05 -4.82 -7.70
CA VAL A 114 25.89 -4.72 -6.23
C VAL A 114 25.59 -6.09 -5.63
N LEU A 115 24.66 -6.85 -6.22
CA LEU A 115 24.32 -8.19 -5.75
C LEU A 115 25.51 -9.15 -5.85
N SER A 116 26.22 -9.15 -6.98
CA SER A 116 27.40 -10.02 -7.16
C SER A 116 28.48 -9.76 -6.11
N GLN A 117 28.72 -8.48 -5.77
CA GLN A 117 29.68 -8.09 -4.75
C GLN A 117 29.18 -8.47 -3.34
N ALA A 118 27.89 -8.27 -3.06
CA ALA A 118 27.30 -8.65 -1.78
C ALA A 118 27.41 -10.17 -1.53
N VAL A 119 27.21 -10.98 -2.57
CA VAL A 119 27.35 -12.45 -2.50
C VAL A 119 28.80 -12.86 -2.21
N GLN A 120 29.79 -12.20 -2.82
CA GLN A 120 31.21 -12.46 -2.55
C GLN A 120 31.59 -12.11 -1.11
N LEU A 121 31.02 -11.02 -0.56
CA LEU A 121 31.29 -10.60 0.82
C LEU A 121 30.59 -11.50 1.85
N ARG A 122 29.30 -11.80 1.63
CA ARG A 122 28.46 -12.62 2.51
C ARG A 122 27.43 -13.41 1.69
N PRO A 123 27.63 -14.71 1.44
CA PRO A 123 26.70 -15.52 0.64
C PRO A 123 25.34 -15.69 1.33
N GLU A 124 25.27 -15.52 2.65
CA GLU A 124 24.02 -15.54 3.44
C GLU A 124 23.00 -14.51 2.96
N VAL A 125 23.42 -13.44 2.28
CA VAL A 125 22.52 -12.43 1.67
C VAL A 125 21.53 -13.10 0.71
N LEU A 126 21.92 -14.17 0.00
CA LEU A 126 21.01 -14.88 -0.90
C LEU A 126 19.83 -15.51 -0.17
N VAL A 127 20.02 -15.97 1.07
CA VAL A 127 18.95 -16.54 1.88
C VAL A 127 17.93 -15.45 2.22
N PHE A 128 18.39 -14.26 2.60
CA PHE A 128 17.51 -13.12 2.88
C PHE A 128 16.77 -12.64 1.62
N VAL A 129 17.46 -12.60 0.47
CA VAL A 129 16.84 -12.26 -0.82
C VAL A 129 15.76 -13.28 -1.18
N ALA A 130 16.06 -14.58 -1.10
CA ALA A 130 15.10 -15.64 -1.37
C ALA A 130 13.90 -15.59 -0.42
N LEU A 131 14.14 -15.43 0.88
CA LEU A 131 13.09 -15.32 1.90
C LEU A 131 12.20 -14.10 1.64
N SER A 132 12.80 -12.95 1.31
CA SER A 132 12.04 -11.73 0.98
C SER A 132 11.16 -11.93 -0.25
N GLY A 133 11.64 -12.65 -1.28
CA GLY A 133 10.87 -12.99 -2.47
C GLY A 133 9.67 -13.88 -2.16
N VAL A 134 9.85 -14.93 -1.36
CA VAL A 134 8.76 -15.83 -0.94
C VAL A 134 7.71 -15.07 -0.12
N LEU A 135 8.14 -14.26 0.84
CA LEU A 135 7.24 -13.44 1.66
C LEU A 135 6.50 -12.40 0.82
N ALA A 136 7.18 -11.73 -0.11
CA ALA A 136 6.56 -10.77 -1.02
C ALA A 136 5.54 -11.44 -1.94
N PHE A 137 5.83 -12.64 -2.45
CA PHE A 137 4.88 -13.41 -3.25
C PHE A 137 3.64 -13.79 -2.45
N GLY A 138 3.81 -14.31 -1.22
CA GLY A 138 2.72 -14.60 -0.32
C GLY A 138 1.87 -13.37 0.02
N TYR A 139 2.51 -12.25 0.36
CA TYR A 139 1.84 -10.96 0.59
C TYR A 139 0.99 -10.54 -0.62
N ASN A 140 1.55 -10.64 -1.83
CA ASN A 140 0.82 -10.27 -3.05
C ASN A 140 -0.36 -11.20 -3.36
N ILE A 141 -0.26 -12.50 -3.03
CA ILE A 141 -1.40 -13.43 -3.10
C ILE A 141 -2.50 -12.97 -2.14
N PHE A 142 -2.16 -12.69 -0.88
CA PHE A 142 -3.14 -12.21 0.11
C PHE A 142 -3.80 -10.91 -0.34
N THR A 143 -3.02 -9.93 -0.82
CA THR A 143 -3.56 -8.68 -1.36
C THR A 143 -4.51 -8.94 -2.53
N THR A 144 -4.15 -9.82 -3.46
CA THR A 144 -5.01 -10.17 -4.60
C THR A 144 -6.27 -10.91 -4.16
N TYR A 145 -6.17 -11.78 -3.16
CA TYR A 145 -7.31 -12.46 -2.56
C TYR A 145 -8.29 -11.47 -1.93
N PHE A 146 -7.78 -10.54 -1.11
CA PHE A 146 -8.57 -9.49 -0.48
C PHE A 146 -9.19 -8.53 -1.49
N THR A 147 -8.48 -8.11 -2.53
CA THR A 147 -9.04 -7.27 -3.61
C THR A 147 -10.22 -7.94 -4.32
N GLY A 148 -10.21 -9.27 -4.37
CA GLY A 148 -11.31 -10.02 -4.96
C GLY A 148 -12.46 -10.34 -4.00
N LYS A 149 -12.36 -10.03 -2.71
CA LYS A 149 -13.38 -10.31 -1.68
C LYS A 149 -13.92 -9.03 -1.04
N LEU A 150 -13.07 -8.01 -0.92
CA LEU A 150 -13.36 -6.69 -0.37
C LEU A 150 -13.43 -5.66 -1.49
N SER A 151 -14.19 -4.58 -1.26
CA SER A 151 -14.17 -3.43 -2.15
C SER A 151 -12.76 -2.85 -2.26
N ALA A 152 -12.33 -2.45 -3.46
CA ALA A 152 -11.01 -1.84 -3.71
C ALA A 152 -10.66 -0.69 -2.75
N THR A 153 -11.67 0.06 -2.28
CA THR A 153 -11.43 1.11 -1.29
C THR A 153 -11.15 0.57 0.11
N THR A 154 -11.77 -0.54 0.51
CA THR A 154 -11.45 -1.20 1.79
C THR A 154 -10.02 -1.75 1.76
N VAL A 155 -9.60 -2.34 0.64
CA VAL A 155 -8.20 -2.81 0.49
C VAL A 155 -7.21 -1.66 0.50
N SER A 156 -7.51 -0.55 -0.18
CA SER A 156 -6.66 0.65 -0.12
C SER A 156 -6.58 1.25 1.29
N LEU A 157 -7.66 1.19 2.07
CA LEU A 157 -7.64 1.61 3.48
C LEU A 157 -6.83 0.65 4.36
N VAL A 158 -6.97 -0.66 4.15
CA VAL A 158 -6.23 -1.68 4.89
C VAL A 158 -4.73 -1.62 4.56
N GLY A 159 -4.39 -1.39 3.28
CA GLY A 159 -3.00 -1.20 2.84
C GLY A 159 -2.38 0.09 3.36
N ASN A 160 -3.19 1.12 3.61
CA ASN A 160 -2.78 2.37 4.26
C ASN A 160 -2.88 2.32 5.80
N PHE A 161 -3.14 1.15 6.42
CA PHE A 161 -3.03 1.07 7.86
C PHE A 161 -1.62 1.50 8.26
N PRO A 162 -1.48 2.48 9.16
CA PRO A 162 -0.18 2.92 9.63
C PRO A 162 0.48 1.88 10.54
N THR A 163 -0.02 0.64 10.60
CA THR A 163 0.66 -0.48 11.28
C THR A 163 2.04 -0.71 10.69
N THR A 164 2.24 -0.56 9.37
CA THR A 164 3.58 -0.64 8.75
C THR A 164 4.49 0.49 9.22
N ILE A 165 3.95 1.71 9.35
CA ILE A 165 4.65 2.88 9.88
C ILE A 165 5.00 2.67 11.37
N LEU A 166 4.05 2.16 12.16
CA LEU A 166 4.22 1.85 13.58
C LEU A 166 5.26 0.75 13.80
N ILE A 167 5.20 -0.33 13.02
CA ILE A 167 6.18 -1.42 13.08
C ILE A 167 7.57 -0.89 12.67
N SER A 168 7.65 -0.08 11.61
CA SER A 168 8.91 0.55 11.21
C SER A 168 9.48 1.47 12.31
N LEU A 169 8.64 2.26 12.97
CA LEU A 169 9.05 3.17 14.04
C LEU A 169 9.45 2.43 15.32
N LEU A 170 8.75 1.34 15.68
CA LEU A 170 8.97 0.61 16.92
C LEU A 170 10.15 -0.38 16.83
N PHE A 171 10.34 -1.02 15.68
CA PHE A 171 11.35 -2.08 15.53
C PHE A 171 12.57 -1.69 14.71
N LEU A 172 12.43 -0.77 13.75
CA LEU A 172 13.48 -0.50 12.77
C LEU A 172 14.24 0.81 13.04
N GLU A 173 13.55 1.82 13.61
CA GLU A 173 14.13 3.14 13.84
C GLU A 173 14.76 3.23 15.24
N LYS A 174 16.10 3.23 15.31
CA LYS A 174 16.85 3.26 16.59
C LYS A 174 16.66 4.54 17.40
N THR A 175 16.20 5.63 16.79
CA THR A 175 16.03 6.94 17.45
C THR A 175 14.86 7.71 16.82
N PRO A 176 13.64 7.64 17.39
CA PRO A 176 12.56 8.53 16.96
C PRO A 176 12.92 10.00 17.24
N PRO A 177 12.35 10.97 16.51
CA PRO A 177 12.58 12.38 16.80
C PRO A 177 12.14 12.72 18.23
N HIS A 178 13.00 13.40 18.99
CA HIS A 178 12.75 13.73 20.40
C HIS A 178 12.05 15.10 20.52
N GLY A 179 11.32 15.32 21.61
CA GLY A 179 10.66 16.60 21.90
C GLY A 179 9.36 16.83 21.11
N MET A 180 9.12 18.09 20.70
CA MET A 180 7.86 18.49 20.05
C MET A 180 7.58 17.75 18.73
N TRP A 181 8.63 17.41 17.98
CA TRP A 181 8.52 16.67 16.73
C TRP A 181 8.06 15.22 16.93
N GLY A 182 8.52 14.57 18.00
CA GLY A 182 8.04 13.25 18.39
C GLY A 182 6.56 13.26 18.78
N ALA A 183 6.13 14.25 19.57
CA ALA A 183 4.72 14.42 19.92
C ALA A 183 3.85 14.67 18.67
N LEU A 184 4.32 15.52 17.75
CA LEU A 184 3.64 15.77 16.47
C LEU A 184 3.56 14.51 15.60
N LEU A 185 4.62 13.71 15.56
CA LEU A 185 4.66 12.44 14.83
C LEU A 185 3.58 11.48 15.35
N TRP A 186 3.53 11.25 16.65
CA TRP A 186 2.53 10.38 17.27
C TRP A 186 1.11 10.90 17.11
N ALA A 187 0.88 12.20 17.31
CA ALA A 187 -0.42 12.83 17.10
C ALA A 187 -0.88 12.71 15.63
N SER A 188 0.04 12.85 14.68
CA SER A 188 -0.24 12.72 13.25
C SER A 188 -0.59 11.28 12.87
N ILE A 189 0.14 10.29 13.39
CA ILE A 189 -0.16 8.87 13.16
C ILE A 189 -1.55 8.52 13.72
N LEU A 190 -1.84 8.90 14.97
CA LEU A 190 -3.15 8.67 15.59
C LEU A 190 -4.27 9.39 14.84
N GLY A 191 -4.08 10.65 14.47
CA GLY A 191 -5.04 11.42 13.68
C GLY A 191 -5.33 10.77 12.32
N ASN A 192 -4.31 10.20 11.69
CA ASN A 192 -4.45 9.47 10.43
C ASN A 192 -5.29 8.19 10.61
N VAL A 193 -4.98 7.37 11.64
CA VAL A 193 -5.79 6.18 12.00
C VAL A 193 -7.25 6.55 12.22
N VAL A 194 -7.50 7.56 13.05
CA VAL A 194 -8.86 7.98 13.43
C VAL A 194 -9.62 8.49 12.20
N SER A 195 -8.97 9.26 11.34
CA SER A 195 -9.59 9.79 10.11
C SER A 195 -10.02 8.68 9.16
N PHE A 196 -9.15 7.69 8.92
CA PHE A 196 -9.49 6.56 8.05
C PHE A 196 -10.49 5.58 8.68
N ALA A 197 -10.43 5.38 10.00
CA ALA A 197 -11.44 4.61 10.74
C ALA A 197 -12.83 5.28 10.65
N ALA A 198 -12.90 6.60 10.83
CA ALA A 198 -14.14 7.36 10.69
C ALA A 198 -14.68 7.35 9.24
N TYR A 199 -13.79 7.46 8.25
CA TYR A 199 -14.14 7.33 6.83
C TYR A 199 -14.73 5.95 6.52
N SER A 200 -14.07 4.88 6.94
CA SER A 200 -14.52 3.49 6.69
C SER A 200 -15.88 3.21 7.34
N SER A 201 -16.07 3.64 8.59
CA SER A 201 -17.33 3.52 9.32
C SER A 201 -18.47 4.27 8.65
N SER A 202 -18.22 5.50 8.19
CA SER A 202 -19.21 6.33 7.50
C SER A 202 -19.67 5.68 6.19
N ARG A 203 -18.73 5.07 5.46
CA ARG A 203 -19.01 4.38 4.20
C ARG A 203 -19.78 3.08 4.41
N GLN A 204 -19.46 2.32 5.45
CA GLN A 204 -20.19 1.09 5.80
C GLN A 204 -21.64 1.41 6.15
N LYS A 205 -21.88 2.44 6.99
CA LYS A 205 -23.24 2.89 7.34
C LYS A 205 -24.06 3.30 6.11
N LYS A 206 -23.46 4.00 5.15
CA LYS A 206 -24.14 4.34 3.89
C LYS A 206 -24.47 3.12 3.05
N ARG A 207 -23.55 2.15 2.95
CA ARG A 207 -23.79 0.91 2.22
C ARG A 207 -24.95 0.12 2.82
N LEU A 208 -25.01 0.00 4.15
CA LEU A 208 -26.12 -0.67 4.85
C LEU A 208 -27.46 0.02 4.61
N LYS A 209 -27.51 1.36 4.65
CA LYS A 209 -28.73 2.11 4.34
C LYS A 209 -29.22 1.91 2.90
N LEU A 210 -28.29 1.82 1.95
CA LEU A 210 -28.63 1.58 0.54
C LEU A 210 -29.17 0.16 0.36
N VAL A 211 -28.52 -0.85 0.92
CA VAL A 211 -29.01 -2.25 0.86
C VAL A 211 -30.40 -2.36 1.49
N ALA A 212 -30.60 -1.82 2.70
CA ALA A 212 -31.92 -1.82 3.33
C ALA A 212 -32.99 -1.09 2.50
N SER A 213 -32.62 -0.01 1.81
CA SER A 213 -33.54 0.70 0.90
C SER A 213 -33.86 -0.14 -0.35
N ASP A 214 -32.87 -0.81 -0.93
CA ASP A 214 -33.05 -1.67 -2.10
C ASP A 214 -33.94 -2.88 -1.75
N ASP A 215 -33.75 -3.48 -0.56
CA ASP A 215 -34.57 -4.58 -0.04
C ASP A 215 -36.01 -4.14 0.21
N LEU A 216 -36.22 -2.94 0.77
CA LEU A 216 -37.56 -2.36 0.95
C LEU A 216 -38.25 -2.12 -0.39
N VAL A 217 -37.52 -1.64 -1.40
CA VAL A 217 -38.05 -1.44 -2.77
C VAL A 217 -38.35 -2.78 -3.44
N ALA A 218 -37.50 -3.79 -3.26
CA ALA A 218 -37.72 -5.13 -3.79
C ALA A 218 -38.96 -5.78 -3.16
N PHE A 219 -39.11 -5.66 -1.84
CA PHE A 219 -40.29 -6.12 -1.11
C PHE A 219 -41.56 -5.40 -1.60
N ALA A 220 -41.52 -4.07 -1.74
CA ALA A 220 -42.66 -3.30 -2.23
C ALA A 220 -43.08 -3.66 -3.67
N ARG A 221 -42.14 -4.11 -4.52
CA ARG A 221 -42.43 -4.55 -5.89
C ARG A 221 -42.93 -5.99 -5.98
N THR A 222 -42.44 -6.89 -5.14
CA THR A 222 -42.65 -8.33 -5.32
C THR A 222 -43.57 -8.95 -4.27
N GLY A 223 -43.81 -8.27 -3.14
CA GLY A 223 -44.55 -8.81 -2.00
C GLY A 223 -43.85 -9.98 -1.30
N VAL A 224 -42.64 -10.35 -1.73
CA VAL A 224 -41.83 -11.43 -1.19
C VAL A 224 -40.71 -10.80 -0.37
N ILE A 225 -40.55 -11.25 0.88
CA ILE A 225 -39.42 -10.86 1.72
C ILE A 225 -38.17 -11.44 1.05
N PRO A 226 -37.18 -10.62 0.62
CA PRO A 226 -35.96 -11.16 0.07
C PRO A 226 -35.28 -12.03 1.15
N ASP A 227 -34.90 -13.26 0.78
CA ASP A 227 -34.25 -14.20 1.68
C ASP A 227 -33.08 -13.51 2.39
N ALA A 228 -33.12 -13.52 3.72
CA ALA A 228 -32.21 -12.79 4.61
C ALA A 228 -30.77 -13.36 4.65
N ASP A 229 -30.31 -13.98 3.57
CA ASP A 229 -28.98 -14.61 3.48
C ASP A 229 -27.84 -13.58 3.30
N VAL A 230 -28.15 -12.30 3.08
CA VAL A 230 -27.12 -11.25 2.89
C VAL A 230 -26.48 -10.79 4.21
N ALA A 231 -27.06 -11.15 5.37
CA ALA A 231 -26.49 -10.83 6.68
C ALA A 231 -25.40 -11.83 7.13
N ALA A 232 -25.35 -13.03 6.55
CA ALA A 232 -24.40 -14.08 6.96
C ALA A 232 -22.96 -13.87 6.44
N ASP A 233 -22.76 -13.01 5.45
CA ASP A 233 -21.42 -12.72 4.88
C ASP A 233 -20.66 -11.62 5.64
N PHE A 234 -21.19 -11.11 6.76
CA PHE A 234 -20.62 -9.99 7.52
C PHE A 234 -20.13 -10.35 8.93
N ASP A 235 -20.06 -11.63 9.29
CA ASP A 235 -19.43 -12.06 10.53
C ASP A 235 -17.99 -12.50 10.27
N PHE A 236 -17.06 -11.54 10.31
CA PHE A 236 -15.64 -11.82 10.50
C PHE A 236 -15.24 -11.20 11.84
N SER A 237 -15.51 -11.96 12.91
CA SER A 237 -14.74 -11.91 14.15
C SER A 237 -13.32 -12.42 13.93
#